data_AF-A0A940C611-F1
#
_entry.id   AF-A0A940C611-F1
#
_cell.length_a   1.000
_cell.length_b   1.000
_cell.length_c   1.000
_cell.angle_alpha   90.00
_cell.angle_beta   90.00
_cell.angle_gamma   90.00
#
_symmetry.space_group_name_H-M   'P 1'
#
loop_
_entity.id
_entity.type
_entity.pdbx_description
1 polymer ?
#
loop_
_entity_poly.entity_id
_entity_poly.type
_entity_poly.pdbx_seq_one_letter_code
_entity_poly.pdbx_strand_id
1 'polypeptide(L)'
;MGNAFSLGWEDALMVWLQSYMGAFGTALASFLTMFGEELVLILVMGFFYWCYDKETGKTLGRAVCAELVFNPMLKNAALRLRPYMVNPAIKCLKPVDASADLMDLAAQGYSFPSGHSANAVTAYGTIGRLYKNKAVRAFAVVIPLLVGVSRFCLGVHYPTDVLAGWLLGLVIIFVIPWFVGKFEKRWIPYVIILLVMLPGWFYCKSNDFYTGYGMTVGFFIGDLFEEKYVRFQNTQVWWKIILRVIGGAAVYFGLNMILKMPFSSEFLASGTFAAYLVRALRYAIILFVDIAVYPMLFDRIGKKKEQTE
;
A
#
# COMPACT_ATOMS: atom_id res chain seq x y z
N MET A 1 10.99 -22.84 1.75
CA MET A 1 10.68 -23.02 3.18
C MET A 1 9.43 -22.22 3.47
N GLY A 2 8.44 -22.81 4.13
CA GLY A 2 7.23 -22.11 4.54
C GLY A 2 6.54 -22.90 5.63
N ASN A 3 5.86 -22.19 6.52
CA ASN A 3 5.11 -22.78 7.63
C ASN A 3 3.69 -23.06 7.18
N ALA A 4 3.30 -24.34 7.22
CA ALA A 4 1.92 -24.76 7.01
C ALA A 4 1.23 -24.86 8.38
N PHE A 5 0.34 -23.92 8.67
CA PHE A 5 -0.56 -24.02 9.82
C PHE A 5 -1.88 -23.30 9.50
N SER A 6 -2.98 -23.91 9.92
CA SER A 6 -4.32 -23.34 9.89
C SER A 6 -5.12 -23.88 11.07
N LEU A 7 -6.17 -23.16 11.46
CA LEU A 7 -7.17 -23.69 12.36
C LEU A 7 -8.18 -24.48 11.53
N GLY A 8 -8.60 -25.67 11.96
CA GLY A 8 -9.44 -26.55 11.14
C GLY A 8 -10.77 -25.93 10.67
N TRP A 9 -11.29 -24.93 11.39
CA TRP A 9 -12.49 -24.20 10.99
C TRP A 9 -12.25 -23.23 9.82
N GLU A 10 -11.02 -22.75 9.63
CA GLU A 10 -10.67 -21.80 8.56
C GLU A 10 -10.81 -22.47 7.19
N ASP A 11 -10.20 -23.65 7.04
CA ASP A 11 -10.26 -24.44 5.82
C ASP A 11 -11.71 -24.83 5.48
N ALA A 12 -12.46 -25.31 6.48
CA ALA A 12 -13.86 -25.69 6.31
C ALA A 12 -14.73 -24.49 5.87
N LEU A 13 -14.54 -23.33 6.48
CA LEU A 13 -15.24 -22.10 6.11
C LEU A 13 -14.92 -21.68 4.68
N MET A 14 -13.64 -21.73 4.29
CA MET A 14 -13.20 -21.34 2.95
C MET A 14 -13.75 -22.26 1.86
N VAL A 15 -13.69 -23.57 2.07
CA VAL A 15 -14.28 -24.56 1.15
C VAL A 15 -15.79 -24.36 1.05
N TRP A 16 -16.46 -24.18 2.19
CA TRP A 16 -17.90 -23.90 2.23
C TRP A 16 -18.24 -22.64 1.42
N LEU A 17 -17.57 -21.51 1.67
CA LEU A 17 -17.79 -20.26 0.91
C LEU A 17 -17.61 -20.46 -0.59
N GLN A 18 -16.51 -21.08 -1.02
CA GLN A 18 -16.23 -21.28 -2.45
C GLN A 18 -17.26 -22.17 -3.14
N SER A 19 -17.93 -23.08 -2.41
CA SER A 19 -18.99 -23.92 -2.96
C SER A 19 -20.27 -23.16 -3.35
N TYR A 20 -20.51 -21.97 -2.75
CA TYR A 20 -21.70 -21.14 -3.02
C TYR A 20 -21.42 -19.88 -3.84
N MET A 21 -20.16 -19.47 -4.00
CA MET A 21 -19.82 -18.20 -4.65
C MET A 21 -20.20 -18.15 -6.14
N GLY A 22 -19.95 -19.24 -6.88
CA GLY A 22 -20.08 -19.24 -8.35
C GLY A 22 -19.28 -18.12 -9.03
N ALA A 23 -19.63 -17.80 -10.28
CA ALA A 23 -18.98 -16.73 -11.03
C ALA A 23 -19.26 -15.34 -10.45
N PHE A 24 -20.51 -15.09 -10.04
CA PHE A 24 -20.92 -13.79 -9.49
C PHE A 24 -20.22 -13.47 -8.16
N GLY A 25 -20.20 -14.40 -7.20
CA GLY A 25 -19.52 -14.21 -5.92
C GLY A 25 -18.02 -14.02 -6.09
N THR A 26 -17.41 -14.71 -7.05
CA THR A 26 -15.98 -14.54 -7.39
C THR A 26 -15.69 -13.16 -7.97
N ALA A 27 -16.53 -12.68 -8.89
CA ALA A 27 -16.43 -11.34 -9.46
C ALA A 27 -16.63 -10.26 -8.38
N LEU A 28 -17.63 -10.43 -7.51
CA LEU A 28 -17.90 -9.51 -6.40
C LEU A 28 -16.73 -9.46 -5.42
N ALA A 29 -16.19 -10.61 -5.00
CA ALA A 29 -15.01 -10.65 -4.13
C ALA A 29 -13.78 -10.02 -4.81
N SER A 30 -13.60 -10.26 -6.11
CA SER A 30 -12.52 -9.67 -6.89
C SER A 30 -12.63 -8.15 -7.01
N PHE A 31 -13.84 -7.62 -7.12
CA PHE A 31 -14.12 -6.18 -7.09
C PHE A 31 -13.89 -5.58 -5.70
N LEU A 32 -14.45 -6.19 -4.66
CA LEU A 32 -14.31 -5.70 -3.29
C LEU A 32 -12.85 -5.68 -2.85
N THR A 33 -12.04 -6.66 -3.26
CA THR A 33 -10.64 -6.67 -2.88
C THR A 33 -9.80 -5.57 -3.53
N MET A 34 -10.26 -4.95 -4.63
CA MET A 34 -9.52 -3.87 -5.31
C MET A 34 -9.29 -2.66 -4.39
N PHE A 35 -10.20 -2.41 -3.44
CA PHE A 35 -10.05 -1.33 -2.45
C PHE A 35 -8.86 -1.55 -1.48
N GLY A 36 -8.28 -2.76 -1.43
CA GLY A 36 -7.04 -3.04 -0.70
C GLY A 36 -5.77 -3.03 -1.56
N GLU A 37 -5.88 -2.77 -2.87
CA GLU A 37 -4.75 -2.79 -3.81
C GLU A 37 -3.98 -1.47 -3.78
N GLU A 38 -2.66 -1.56 -3.91
CA GLU A 38 -1.73 -0.42 -3.80
C GLU A 38 -2.09 0.75 -4.72
N LEU A 39 -2.51 0.47 -5.97
CA LEU A 39 -2.88 1.52 -6.91
C LEU A 39 -4.08 2.35 -6.41
N VAL A 40 -5.12 1.69 -5.88
CA VAL A 40 -6.27 2.40 -5.32
C VAL A 40 -5.85 3.26 -4.13
N LEU A 41 -4.96 2.75 -3.28
CA LEU A 41 -4.43 3.50 -2.13
C LEU A 41 -3.60 4.72 -2.57
N ILE A 42 -2.75 4.57 -3.59
CA ILE A 42 -1.97 5.67 -4.16
C ILE A 42 -2.90 6.74 -4.72
N LEU A 43 -3.99 6.36 -5.41
CA LEU A 43 -4.97 7.31 -5.95
C LEU A 43 -5.74 8.03 -4.83
N VAL A 44 -6.15 7.31 -3.78
CA VAL A 44 -6.80 7.92 -2.60
C VAL A 44 -5.84 8.88 -1.89
N MET A 45 -4.58 8.46 -1.67
CA MET A 45 -3.55 9.30 -1.08
C MET A 45 -3.28 10.55 -1.94
N GLY A 46 -3.10 10.38 -3.25
CA GLY A 46 -2.88 11.47 -4.20
C GLY A 46 -4.05 12.45 -4.24
N PHE A 47 -5.30 11.96 -4.19
CA PHE A 47 -6.47 12.82 -4.07
C PHE A 47 -6.43 13.69 -2.80
N PHE A 48 -6.19 13.09 -1.62
CA PHE A 48 -6.14 13.88 -0.39
C PHE A 48 -4.96 14.84 -0.40
N TYR A 49 -3.78 14.36 -0.77
CA TYR A 49 -2.54 15.11 -0.72
C TYR A 49 -2.52 16.28 -1.72
N TRP A 50 -2.84 16.03 -2.99
CA TRP A 50 -2.75 17.05 -4.03
C TRP A 50 -4.00 17.92 -4.14
N CYS A 51 -5.17 17.43 -3.75
CA CYS A 51 -6.43 18.06 -4.16
C CYS A 51 -7.29 18.53 -2.99
N TYR A 52 -7.49 17.71 -1.96
CA TYR A 52 -8.52 17.98 -0.96
C TYR A 52 -7.96 18.58 0.34
N ASP A 53 -7.25 17.77 1.13
CA ASP A 53 -6.66 18.17 2.39
C ASP A 53 -5.26 17.55 2.54
N LYS A 54 -4.26 18.39 2.31
CA LYS A 54 -2.84 18.04 2.31
C LYS A 54 -2.39 17.40 3.60
N GLU A 55 -2.82 17.87 4.77
CA GLU A 55 -2.40 17.27 6.05
C GLU A 55 -3.05 15.89 6.27
N THR A 56 -4.28 15.69 5.81
CA THR A 56 -4.87 14.34 5.71
C THR A 56 -4.05 13.47 4.76
N GLY A 57 -3.69 13.98 3.58
CA GLY A 57 -2.86 13.25 2.61
C GLY A 57 -1.49 12.88 3.18
N LYS A 58 -0.86 13.77 3.94
CA LYS A 58 0.41 13.51 4.64
C LYS A 58 0.26 12.44 5.72
N THR A 59 -0.78 12.55 6.55
CA THR A 59 -1.06 11.56 7.61
C THR A 59 -1.33 10.18 7.02
N LEU A 60 -2.14 10.12 5.97
CA LEU A 60 -2.43 8.93 5.20
C LEU A 60 -1.16 8.34 4.57
N GLY A 61 -0.33 9.16 3.93
CA GLY A 61 0.91 8.71 3.31
C GLY A 61 1.92 8.15 4.31
N ARG A 62 2.08 8.78 5.49
CA ARG A 62 2.92 8.24 6.58
C ARG A 62 2.42 6.87 7.04
N ALA A 63 1.12 6.72 7.22
CA ALA A 63 0.51 5.49 7.69
C ALA A 63 0.64 4.37 6.64
N VAL A 64 0.32 4.64 5.38
CA VAL A 64 0.44 3.68 4.27
C VAL A 64 1.90 3.29 4.05
N CYS A 65 2.84 4.23 4.03
CA CYS A 65 4.27 3.91 3.90
C CYS A 65 4.75 3.00 5.04
N ALA A 66 4.30 3.25 6.28
CA ALA A 66 4.64 2.37 7.39
C ALA A 66 4.06 0.95 7.21
N GLU A 67 2.81 0.84 6.75
CA GLU A 67 2.18 -0.45 6.46
C GLU A 67 2.94 -1.24 5.41
N LEU A 68 3.31 -0.58 4.30
CA LEU A 68 4.01 -1.20 3.17
C LEU A 68 5.38 -1.78 3.54
N VAL A 69 5.90 -1.48 4.74
CA VAL A 69 7.15 -2.04 5.25
C VAL A 69 6.90 -3.03 6.37
N PHE A 70 6.09 -2.67 7.37
CA PHE A 70 5.82 -3.56 8.50
C PHE A 70 5.08 -4.83 8.09
N ASN A 71 4.21 -4.77 7.08
CA ASN A 71 3.49 -5.94 6.60
C ASN A 71 4.41 -6.98 5.93
N PRO A 72 5.26 -6.62 4.95
CA PRO A 72 6.30 -7.51 4.44
C PRO A 72 7.27 -8.01 5.51
N MET A 73 7.64 -7.18 6.47
CA MET A 73 8.47 -7.61 7.60
C MET A 73 7.82 -8.77 8.37
N LEU A 74 6.56 -8.62 8.76
CA LEU A 74 5.82 -9.68 9.44
C LEU A 74 5.62 -10.93 8.56
N LYS A 75 5.41 -10.75 7.26
CA LYS A 75 5.36 -11.86 6.27
C LYS A 75 6.63 -12.67 6.23
N ASN A 76 7.78 -12.01 6.16
CA ASN A 76 9.08 -12.67 6.09
C ASN A 76 9.55 -13.22 7.45
N ALA A 77 8.89 -12.83 8.55
CA ALA A 77 9.10 -13.46 9.85
C ALA A 77 8.21 -14.70 10.03
N ALA A 78 6.94 -14.62 9.63
CA ALA A 78 5.96 -15.70 9.83
C ALA A 78 6.10 -16.83 8.80
N LEU A 79 6.49 -16.51 7.57
CA LEU A 79 6.68 -17.44 6.45
C LEU A 79 5.47 -18.37 6.21
N ARG A 80 4.25 -17.93 6.55
CA ARG A 80 3.04 -18.76 6.44
C ARG A 80 2.66 -18.96 4.98
N LEU A 81 2.53 -20.22 4.56
CA LEU A 81 2.05 -20.58 3.22
C LEU A 81 0.59 -20.17 3.02
N ARG A 82 0.19 -19.95 1.76
CA ARG A 82 -1.20 -19.59 1.43
C ARG A 82 -2.13 -20.81 1.52
N PRO A 83 -3.44 -20.62 1.77
CA PRO A 83 -4.39 -21.73 1.91
C PRO A 83 -4.38 -22.70 0.73
N TYR A 84 -4.47 -22.18 -0.50
CA TYR A 84 -4.46 -23.00 -1.72
C TYR A 84 -3.14 -23.74 -1.98
N MET A 85 -2.03 -23.34 -1.34
CA MET A 85 -0.73 -24.02 -1.46
C MET A 85 -0.65 -25.24 -0.53
N VAL A 86 -1.51 -25.32 0.48
CA VAL A 86 -1.49 -26.36 1.52
C VAL A 86 -2.68 -27.30 1.37
N ASN A 87 -3.87 -26.75 1.14
CA ASN A 87 -5.11 -27.52 1.03
C ASN A 87 -5.65 -27.47 -0.41
N PRO A 88 -5.56 -28.59 -1.17
CA PRO A 88 -6.04 -28.66 -2.56
C PRO A 88 -7.54 -28.41 -2.74
N ALA A 89 -8.35 -28.52 -1.68
CA ALA A 89 -9.78 -28.23 -1.74
C ALA A 89 -10.06 -26.71 -1.85
N ILE A 90 -9.09 -25.86 -1.48
CA ILE A 90 -9.20 -24.41 -1.56
C ILE A 90 -8.59 -23.93 -2.88
N LYS A 91 -9.41 -23.30 -3.72
CA LYS A 91 -8.96 -22.80 -5.03
C LYS A 91 -8.40 -21.39 -4.90
N CYS A 92 -7.30 -21.12 -5.60
CA CYS A 92 -6.84 -19.75 -5.83
C CYS A 92 -7.70 -19.10 -6.91
N LEU A 93 -8.62 -18.20 -6.53
CA LEU A 93 -9.54 -17.55 -7.47
C LEU A 93 -9.01 -16.22 -8.01
N LYS A 94 -8.04 -15.61 -7.33
CA LYS A 94 -7.35 -14.39 -7.77
C LYS A 94 -5.88 -14.45 -7.33
N PRO A 95 -4.96 -14.95 -8.17
CA PRO A 95 -3.55 -14.99 -7.82
C PRO A 95 -2.98 -13.58 -7.59
N VAL A 96 -1.87 -13.49 -6.87
CA VAL A 96 -1.16 -12.22 -6.67
C VAL A 96 -0.48 -11.81 -7.96
N ASP A 97 0.25 -12.74 -8.57
CA ASP A 97 0.79 -12.60 -9.91
C ASP A 97 0.07 -13.59 -10.82
N ALA A 98 -0.74 -13.06 -11.73
CA ALA A 98 -1.52 -13.86 -12.68
C ALA A 98 -0.66 -14.48 -13.80
N SER A 99 0.58 -14.02 -13.97
CA SER A 99 1.52 -14.52 -14.98
C SER A 99 2.46 -15.60 -14.46
N ALA A 100 2.52 -15.80 -13.14
CA ALA A 100 3.40 -16.76 -12.50
C ALA A 100 2.65 -18.04 -12.08
N ASP A 101 3.42 -19.10 -11.82
CA ASP A 101 2.90 -20.34 -11.25
C ASP A 101 2.26 -20.10 -9.87
N LEU A 102 1.20 -20.82 -9.55
CA LEU A 102 0.49 -20.67 -8.26
C LEU A 102 1.36 -21.13 -7.07
N MET A 103 2.22 -22.11 -7.28
CA MET A 103 3.13 -22.65 -6.27
C MET A 103 4.47 -21.92 -6.24
N ASP A 104 4.71 -20.96 -7.15
CA ASP A 104 5.86 -20.07 -7.06
C ASP A 104 5.71 -19.11 -5.87
N LEU A 105 6.32 -19.49 -4.75
CA LEU A 105 6.30 -18.73 -3.52
C LEU A 105 6.98 -17.35 -3.66
N ALA A 106 7.96 -17.21 -4.55
CA ALA A 106 8.63 -15.92 -4.77
C ALA A 106 7.70 -14.94 -5.50
N ALA A 107 6.89 -15.44 -6.43
CA ALA A 107 5.91 -14.63 -7.15
C ALA A 107 4.63 -14.36 -6.32
N GLN A 108 4.10 -15.37 -5.64
CA GLN A 108 2.83 -15.27 -4.92
C GLN A 108 2.98 -14.73 -3.48
N GLY A 109 4.16 -14.89 -2.88
CA GLY A 109 4.48 -14.44 -1.52
C GLY A 109 3.73 -15.17 -0.39
N TYR A 110 4.09 -14.83 0.85
CA TYR A 110 3.49 -15.41 2.06
C TYR A 110 2.10 -14.85 2.41
N SER A 111 1.33 -15.65 3.16
CA SER A 111 -0.06 -15.38 3.51
C SER A 111 -0.21 -14.42 4.70
N PHE A 112 0.53 -14.63 5.78
CA PHE A 112 0.33 -13.92 7.05
C PHE A 112 1.26 -12.71 7.21
N PRO A 113 0.78 -11.54 7.66
CA PRO A 113 -0.62 -11.11 7.68
C PRO A 113 -1.12 -10.72 6.28
N SER A 114 -2.43 -10.50 6.15
CA SER A 114 -3.03 -10.07 4.89
C SER A 114 -2.74 -8.60 4.58
N GLY A 115 -1.94 -8.34 3.52
CA GLY A 115 -1.63 -7.00 3.01
C GLY A 115 -2.86 -6.17 2.65
N HIS A 116 -3.78 -6.71 1.86
CA HIS A 116 -4.97 -5.95 1.43
C HIS A 116 -5.87 -5.58 2.62
N SER A 117 -5.95 -6.44 3.63
CA SER A 117 -6.73 -6.19 4.84
C SER A 117 -6.10 -5.07 5.69
N ALA A 118 -4.77 -5.10 5.86
CA ALA A 118 -4.02 -4.06 6.56
C ALA A 118 -4.03 -2.72 5.80
N ASN A 119 -3.83 -2.75 4.49
CA ASN A 119 -3.97 -1.62 3.58
C ASN A 119 -5.32 -0.90 3.72
N ALA A 120 -6.41 -1.66 3.63
CA ALA A 120 -7.75 -1.09 3.70
C ALA A 120 -8.01 -0.42 5.06
N VAL A 121 -7.66 -1.07 6.17
CA VAL A 121 -7.78 -0.44 7.50
C VAL A 121 -6.89 0.79 7.61
N THR A 122 -5.64 0.72 7.13
CA THR A 122 -4.69 1.83 7.18
C THR A 122 -5.22 3.04 6.44
N ALA A 123 -5.71 2.86 5.20
CA ALA A 123 -6.16 3.97 4.40
C ALA A 123 -7.52 4.52 4.82
N TYR A 124 -8.55 3.67 4.81
CA TYR A 124 -9.92 4.10 5.10
C TYR A 124 -10.12 4.40 6.59
N GLY A 125 -9.45 3.65 7.47
CA GLY A 125 -9.46 3.92 8.91
C GLY A 125 -8.77 5.24 9.28
N THR A 126 -7.67 5.62 8.60
CA THR A 126 -7.06 6.95 8.79
C THR A 126 -8.03 8.06 8.40
N ILE A 127 -8.72 7.94 7.26
CA ILE A 127 -9.75 8.90 6.83
C ILE A 127 -10.88 8.95 7.87
N GLY A 128 -11.43 7.81 8.28
CA GLY A 128 -12.49 7.74 9.29
C GLY A 128 -12.10 8.32 10.65
N ARG A 129 -10.81 8.26 11.01
CA ARG A 129 -10.28 8.87 12.23
C ARG A 129 -10.24 10.40 12.14
N LEU A 130 -9.85 10.93 10.99
CA LEU A 130 -9.68 12.37 10.78
C LEU A 130 -11.02 13.09 10.55
N TYR A 131 -12.00 12.43 9.95
CA TYR A 131 -13.32 13.02 9.69
C TYR A 131 -14.39 12.52 10.67
N LYS A 132 -15.17 13.45 11.25
CA LYS A 132 -16.24 13.14 12.23
C LYS A 132 -17.58 12.75 11.61
N ASN A 133 -17.70 12.81 10.28
CA ASN A 133 -18.94 12.49 9.58
C ASN A 133 -19.33 11.02 9.77
N LYS A 134 -20.58 10.75 10.17
CA LYS A 134 -21.08 9.39 10.45
C LYS A 134 -20.98 8.45 9.24
N ALA A 135 -21.29 8.95 8.04
CA ALA A 135 -21.20 8.16 6.81
C ALA A 135 -19.74 7.81 6.50
N VAL A 136 -18.81 8.77 6.61
CA VAL A 136 -17.37 8.51 6.41
C VAL A 136 -16.85 7.45 7.38
N ARG A 137 -17.25 7.53 8.66
CA ARG A 137 -16.88 6.51 9.66
C ARG A 137 -17.49 5.15 9.37
N ALA A 138 -18.73 5.10 8.87
CA ALA A 138 -19.33 3.84 8.44
C ALA A 138 -18.54 3.23 7.26
N PHE A 139 -18.19 4.02 6.24
CA PHE A 139 -17.35 3.56 5.13
C PHE A 139 -15.96 3.09 5.59
N ALA A 140 -15.36 3.79 6.56
CA ALA A 140 -14.08 3.44 7.14
C ALA A 140 -14.07 2.08 7.86
N VAL A 141 -15.23 1.54 8.21
CA VAL A 141 -15.39 0.21 8.80
C VAL A 141 -15.86 -0.81 7.77
N VAL A 142 -16.87 -0.47 6.97
CA VAL A 142 -17.48 -1.39 6.01
C VAL A 142 -16.50 -1.79 4.91
N ILE A 143 -15.73 -0.85 4.35
CA ILE A 143 -14.80 -1.17 3.25
C ILE A 143 -13.72 -2.15 3.71
N PRO A 144 -12.97 -1.91 4.82
CA PRO A 144 -11.97 -2.88 5.26
C PRO A 144 -12.51 -4.25 5.63
N LEU A 145 -13.74 -4.32 6.17
CA LEU A 145 -14.42 -5.59 6.43
C LEU A 145 -14.68 -6.36 5.13
N LEU A 146 -15.27 -5.70 4.13
CA LEU A 146 -15.54 -6.30 2.83
C LEU A 146 -14.26 -6.72 2.09
N VAL A 147 -13.22 -5.89 2.14
CA VAL A 147 -11.89 -6.23 1.61
C VAL A 147 -11.36 -7.47 2.30
N GLY A 148 -11.35 -7.54 3.63
CA GLY A 148 -10.84 -8.69 4.36
C GLY A 148 -11.61 -9.98 4.05
N VAL A 149 -12.95 -9.93 4.08
CA VAL A 149 -13.80 -11.07 3.74
C VAL A 149 -13.52 -11.59 2.33
N SER A 150 -13.36 -10.68 1.37
CA SER A 150 -13.05 -11.07 -0.01
C SER A 150 -11.76 -11.89 -0.13
N ARG A 151 -10.77 -11.70 0.77
CA ARG A 151 -9.47 -12.38 0.68
C ARG A 151 -9.56 -13.89 0.93
N PHE A 152 -10.32 -14.30 1.95
CA PHE A 152 -10.51 -15.73 2.21
C PHE A 152 -11.57 -16.35 1.30
N CYS A 153 -12.55 -15.58 0.82
CA CYS A 153 -13.43 -16.02 -0.27
C CYS A 153 -12.62 -16.38 -1.54
N LEU A 154 -11.62 -15.56 -1.90
CA LEU A 154 -10.76 -15.78 -3.06
C LEU A 154 -9.68 -16.87 -2.84
N GLY A 155 -9.64 -17.49 -1.66
CA GLY A 155 -8.73 -18.59 -1.35
C GLY A 155 -7.29 -18.19 -1.03
N VAL A 156 -6.97 -16.89 -1.01
CA VAL A 156 -5.58 -16.40 -0.97
C VAL A 156 -5.05 -16.12 0.43
N HIS A 157 -5.93 -16.03 1.43
CA HIS A 157 -5.59 -15.78 2.82
C HIS A 157 -6.51 -16.57 3.75
N TYR A 158 -6.00 -16.97 4.90
CA TYR A 158 -6.81 -17.48 5.99
C TYR A 158 -7.55 -16.34 6.70
N PRO A 159 -8.73 -16.59 7.31
CA PRO A 159 -9.40 -15.61 8.18
C PRO A 159 -8.50 -15.00 9.26
N THR A 160 -7.61 -15.78 9.87
CA THR A 160 -6.62 -15.27 10.84
C THR A 160 -5.56 -14.35 10.23
N ASP A 161 -5.19 -14.54 8.95
CA ASP A 161 -4.32 -13.59 8.24
C ASP A 161 -5.01 -12.23 8.08
N VAL A 162 -6.32 -12.26 7.82
CA VAL A 162 -7.18 -11.07 7.68
C VAL A 162 -7.33 -10.34 9.00
N LEU A 163 -7.61 -11.06 10.09
CA LEU A 163 -7.68 -10.50 11.44
C LEU A 163 -6.36 -9.84 11.85
N ALA A 164 -5.23 -10.50 11.61
CA ALA A 164 -3.91 -9.94 11.88
C ALA A 164 -3.60 -8.72 11.00
N GLY A 165 -4.05 -8.72 9.74
CA GLY A 165 -3.96 -7.56 8.85
C GLY A 165 -4.76 -6.38 9.38
N TRP A 166 -6.01 -6.59 9.79
CA TRP A 166 -6.82 -5.53 10.41
C TRP A 166 -6.20 -4.99 11.69
N LEU A 167 -5.68 -5.86 12.55
CA LEU A 167 -4.98 -5.46 13.76
C LEU A 167 -3.74 -4.62 13.45
N LEU A 168 -2.92 -5.04 12.48
CA LEU A 168 -1.75 -4.28 12.04
C LEU A 168 -2.15 -2.89 11.56
N GLY A 169 -3.16 -2.79 10.69
CA GLY A 169 -3.68 -1.51 10.21
C GLY A 169 -4.16 -0.63 11.36
N LEU A 170 -4.91 -1.18 12.31
CA LEU A 170 -5.36 -0.44 13.51
C LEU A 170 -4.17 0.08 14.32
N VAL A 171 -3.16 -0.75 14.58
CA VAL A 171 -1.93 -0.32 15.28
C VAL A 171 -1.29 0.85 14.53
N ILE A 172 -1.14 0.75 13.21
CA ILE A 172 -0.50 1.79 12.38
C ILE A 172 -1.26 3.11 12.44
N ILE A 173 -2.59 3.11 12.26
CA ILE A 173 -3.36 4.36 12.23
C ILE A 173 -3.35 5.09 13.56
N PHE A 174 -3.07 4.41 14.69
CA PHE A 174 -2.95 5.05 16.00
C PHE A 174 -1.50 5.44 16.32
N VAL A 175 -0.57 4.49 16.17
CA VAL A 175 0.84 4.64 16.59
C VAL A 175 1.57 5.65 15.71
N ILE A 176 1.44 5.59 14.39
CA ILE A 176 2.22 6.47 13.50
C ILE A 176 1.89 7.95 13.74
N PRO A 177 0.62 8.40 13.73
CA PRO A 177 0.32 9.81 14.01
C PRO A 177 0.64 10.23 15.44
N TRP A 178 0.43 9.33 16.42
CA TRP A 178 0.79 9.60 17.83
C TRP A 178 2.29 9.83 17.98
N PHE A 179 3.10 8.93 17.42
CA PHE A 179 4.55 8.97 17.51
C PHE A 179 5.12 10.20 16.80
N VAL A 180 4.69 10.47 15.56
CA VAL A 180 5.11 11.67 14.82
C VAL A 180 4.73 12.94 15.58
N GLY A 181 3.54 12.98 16.20
CA GLY A 181 3.07 14.11 17.01
C GLY A 181 3.86 14.37 18.30
N LYS A 182 4.77 13.49 18.72
CA LYS A 182 5.65 13.70 19.88
C LYS A 182 6.85 14.59 19.60
N PHE A 183 7.13 14.89 18.34
CA PHE A 183 8.33 15.62 17.95
C PHE A 183 7.96 16.92 17.24
N GLU A 184 8.60 18.02 17.65
CA GLU A 184 8.45 19.31 16.96
C GLU A 184 9.03 19.27 15.54
N LYS A 185 10.18 18.60 15.38
CA LYS A 185 10.88 18.47 14.10
C LYS A 185 10.54 17.13 13.44
N ARG A 186 9.75 17.17 12.35
CA ARG A 186 9.25 15.97 11.63
C ARG A 186 10.34 15.01 11.15
N TRP A 187 11.58 15.47 10.90
CA TRP A 187 12.66 14.60 10.46
C TRP A 187 13.12 13.59 11.53
N ILE A 188 12.98 13.91 12.82
CA ILE A 188 13.40 13.03 13.92
C ILE A 188 12.59 11.73 13.92
N PRO A 189 11.25 11.73 13.98
CA PRO A 189 10.48 10.49 13.95
C PRO A 189 10.65 9.73 12.63
N TYR A 190 10.91 10.41 11.50
CA TYR A 190 11.15 9.74 10.21
C TYR A 190 12.44 8.92 10.23
N VAL A 191 13.53 9.49 10.76
CA VAL A 191 14.79 8.75 10.93
C VAL A 191 14.58 7.56 11.86
N ILE A 192 13.89 7.76 13.00
CA ILE A 192 13.63 6.66 13.94
C ILE A 192 12.82 5.54 13.29
N ILE A 193 11.74 5.87 12.56
CA ILE A 193 10.92 4.88 11.85
C ILE A 193 11.76 4.10 10.84
N LEU A 194 12.59 4.77 10.04
CA LEU A 194 13.48 4.11 9.08
C LEU A 194 14.50 3.18 9.77
N LEU A 195 15.05 3.60 10.92
CA LEU A 195 15.94 2.76 11.72
C LEU A 195 15.23 1.51 12.27
N VAL A 196 13.97 1.64 12.69
CA VAL A 196 13.15 0.48 13.13
C VAL A 196 12.85 -0.46 11.97
N MET A 197 12.73 0.05 10.75
CA MET A 197 12.50 -0.74 9.53
C MET A 197 13.78 -1.37 8.97
N LEU A 198 14.95 -0.81 9.29
CA LEU A 198 16.25 -1.22 8.75
C LEU A 198 16.57 -2.72 8.94
N PRO A 199 16.27 -3.36 10.10
CA PRO A 199 16.49 -4.80 10.28
C PRO A 199 15.84 -5.67 9.19
N GLY A 200 14.74 -5.20 8.58
CA GLY A 200 14.07 -5.89 7.48
C GLY A 200 14.99 -6.20 6.29
N TRP A 201 16.00 -5.36 6.03
CA TRP A 201 16.96 -5.57 4.94
C TRP A 201 17.75 -6.88 5.04
N PHE A 202 17.92 -7.41 6.25
CA PHE A 202 18.74 -8.59 6.48
C PHE A 202 17.96 -9.89 6.32
N TYR A 203 16.66 -9.91 6.66
CA TYR A 203 15.85 -11.13 6.66
C TYR A 203 14.72 -11.16 5.63
N CYS A 204 14.22 -10.00 5.17
CA CYS A 204 13.20 -9.98 4.12
C CYS A 204 13.81 -10.39 2.79
N LYS A 205 13.11 -11.24 2.03
CA LYS A 205 13.52 -11.72 0.71
C LYS A 205 12.46 -11.49 -0.37
N SER A 206 11.46 -10.67 -0.07
CA SER A 206 10.37 -10.36 -0.97
C SER A 206 10.48 -8.94 -1.51
N ASN A 207 10.04 -8.75 -2.75
CA ASN A 207 10.13 -7.47 -3.46
C ASN A 207 9.31 -6.36 -2.81
N ASP A 208 8.18 -6.71 -2.19
CA ASP A 208 7.26 -5.80 -1.50
C ASP A 208 7.96 -4.99 -0.39
N PHE A 209 8.80 -5.64 0.44
CA PHE A 209 9.57 -4.95 1.48
C PHE A 209 10.45 -3.83 0.90
N TYR A 210 11.23 -4.13 -0.13
CA TYR A 210 12.17 -3.16 -0.70
C TYR A 210 11.44 -2.06 -1.48
N THR A 211 10.32 -2.39 -2.12
CA THR A 211 9.41 -1.39 -2.71
C THR A 211 8.87 -0.46 -1.63
N GLY A 212 8.27 -0.98 -0.57
CA GLY A 212 7.71 -0.20 0.54
C GLY A 212 8.76 0.64 1.27
N TYR A 213 9.95 0.09 1.52
CA TYR A 213 11.04 0.81 2.18
C TYR A 213 11.51 1.99 1.31
N GLY A 214 11.69 1.74 0.01
CA GLY A 214 11.99 2.79 -0.97
C GLY A 214 10.93 3.88 -0.99
N MET A 215 9.66 3.51 -1.14
CA MET A 215 8.52 4.44 -1.09
C MET A 215 8.52 5.29 0.18
N THR A 216 8.79 4.67 1.34
CA THR A 216 8.84 5.35 2.64
C THR A 216 9.95 6.39 2.69
N VAL A 217 11.16 6.05 2.25
CA VAL A 217 12.28 6.98 2.14
C VAL A 217 11.94 8.15 1.23
N GLY A 218 11.42 7.86 0.03
CA GLY A 218 11.01 8.87 -0.95
C GLY A 218 9.93 9.81 -0.41
N PHE A 219 8.92 9.25 0.24
CA PHE A 219 7.83 10.00 0.85
C PHE A 219 8.32 10.89 2.00
N PHE A 220 9.15 10.37 2.93
CA PHE A 220 9.66 11.16 4.06
C PHE A 220 10.54 12.32 3.62
N ILE A 221 11.47 12.08 2.68
CA ILE A 221 12.30 13.14 2.11
C ILE A 221 11.41 14.12 1.35
N GLY A 222 10.46 13.61 0.57
CA GLY A 222 9.53 14.42 -0.23
C GLY A 222 8.65 15.33 0.63
N ASP A 223 8.11 14.82 1.73
CA ASP A 223 7.26 15.58 2.65
C ASP A 223 8.04 16.72 3.32
N LEU A 224 9.25 16.44 3.82
CA LEU A 224 10.13 17.46 4.40
C LEU A 224 10.55 18.51 3.36
N PHE A 225 10.80 18.08 2.12
CA PHE A 225 11.15 18.97 1.02
C PHE A 225 9.96 19.84 0.63
N GLU A 226 8.77 19.27 0.52
CA GLU A 226 7.55 19.99 0.17
C GLU A 226 7.26 21.11 1.16
N GLU A 227 7.35 20.83 2.47
CA GLU A 227 7.13 21.83 3.53
C GLU A 227 8.10 23.00 3.47
N LYS A 228 9.35 22.69 3.13
CA LYS A 228 10.42 23.68 3.15
C LYS A 228 10.46 24.52 1.88
N TYR A 229 10.26 23.92 0.72
CA TYR A 229 10.59 24.52 -0.58
C TYR A 229 9.41 24.68 -1.54
N VAL A 230 8.41 23.79 -1.50
CA VAL A 230 7.35 23.74 -2.53
C VAL A 230 6.08 24.43 -2.04
N ARG A 231 5.57 24.03 -0.88
CA ARG A 231 4.42 24.63 -0.19
C ARG A 231 3.19 24.82 -1.09
N PHE A 232 2.91 23.82 -1.92
CA PHE A 232 1.79 23.90 -2.87
C PHE A 232 0.44 23.97 -2.13
N GLN A 233 -0.55 24.50 -2.84
CA GLN A 233 -1.92 24.62 -2.33
C GLN A 233 -2.87 23.61 -3.00
N ASN A 234 -3.85 23.16 -2.21
CA ASN A 234 -4.89 22.23 -2.65
C ASN A 234 -5.84 22.89 -3.66
N THR A 235 -6.70 22.11 -4.30
CA THR A 235 -7.64 22.63 -5.29
C THR A 235 -8.98 21.93 -5.22
N GLN A 236 -10.06 22.71 -5.17
CA GLN A 236 -11.44 22.20 -5.21
C GLN A 236 -12.03 22.24 -6.63
N VAL A 237 -11.25 22.64 -7.64
CA VAL A 237 -11.71 22.74 -9.02
C VAL A 237 -11.65 21.36 -9.67
N TRP A 238 -12.80 20.76 -9.97
CA TRP A 238 -12.94 19.36 -10.38
C TRP A 238 -12.00 18.93 -11.53
N TRP A 239 -11.81 19.75 -12.57
CA TRP A 239 -10.92 19.40 -13.68
C TRP A 239 -9.44 19.45 -13.27
N LYS A 240 -9.05 20.35 -12.35
CA LYS A 240 -7.70 20.37 -11.77
C LYS A 240 -7.47 19.14 -10.90
N ILE A 241 -8.50 18.66 -10.19
CA ILE A 241 -8.42 17.41 -9.42
C ILE A 241 -8.11 16.24 -10.34
N ILE A 242 -8.88 16.10 -11.43
CA ILE A 242 -8.67 15.04 -12.43
C ILE A 242 -7.25 15.13 -13.00
N LEU A 243 -6.81 16.31 -13.42
CA LEU A 243 -5.46 16.51 -13.97
C LEU A 243 -4.36 16.19 -12.95
N ARG A 244 -4.52 16.57 -11.68
CA ARG A 244 -3.53 16.29 -10.62
C ARG A 244 -3.42 14.81 -10.32
N VAL A 245 -4.56 14.11 -10.23
CA VAL A 245 -4.57 12.67 -9.93
C VAL A 245 -4.07 11.85 -11.11
N ILE A 246 -4.56 12.11 -12.32
CA ILE A 246 -4.11 11.40 -13.54
C ILE A 246 -2.65 11.74 -13.84
N GLY A 247 -2.25 13.01 -13.71
CA GLY A 247 -0.88 13.44 -13.94
C GLY A 247 0.09 12.81 -12.96
N GLY A 248 -0.26 12.73 -11.67
CA GLY A 248 0.54 12.02 -10.67
C GLY A 248 0.65 10.53 -10.96
N ALA A 249 -0.45 9.87 -11.34
CA ALA A 249 -0.39 8.47 -11.77
C ALA A 249 0.51 8.28 -13.01
N ALA A 250 0.44 9.19 -13.99
CA ALA A 250 1.28 9.17 -15.17
C ALA A 250 2.76 9.36 -14.83
N VAL A 251 3.09 10.25 -13.90
CA VAL A 251 4.45 10.44 -13.38
C VAL A 251 4.93 9.16 -12.70
N TYR A 252 4.13 8.59 -11.79
CA TYR A 252 4.44 7.34 -11.11
C TYR A 252 4.78 6.21 -12.08
N PHE A 253 3.89 5.92 -13.04
CA PHE A 253 4.08 4.83 -14.00
C PHE A 253 5.19 5.12 -15.02
N GLY A 254 5.28 6.36 -15.49
CA GLY A 254 6.33 6.79 -16.41
C GLY A 254 7.72 6.63 -15.79
N LEU A 255 7.92 7.10 -14.55
CA LEU A 255 9.16 6.90 -13.82
C LEU A 255 9.42 5.43 -13.50
N ASN A 256 8.38 4.66 -13.14
CA ASN A 256 8.54 3.22 -12.90
C ASN A 256 9.12 2.51 -14.14
N MET A 257 8.64 2.88 -15.34
CA MET A 257 9.14 2.36 -16.61
C MET A 257 10.55 2.87 -16.94
N ILE A 258 10.78 4.18 -16.91
CA ILE A 258 12.07 4.80 -17.26
C ILE A 258 13.19 4.29 -16.36
N LEU A 259 12.95 4.22 -15.05
CA LEU A 259 13.98 3.80 -14.09
C LEU A 259 14.29 2.29 -14.16
N LYS A 260 13.48 1.48 -14.88
CA LYS A 260 13.81 0.07 -15.17
C LYS A 260 14.76 -0.09 -16.35
N MET A 261 14.69 0.82 -17.33
CA MET A 261 15.39 0.69 -18.62
C MET A 261 16.89 0.40 -18.52
N PRO A 262 17.65 0.93 -17.54
CA PRO A 262 19.08 0.64 -17.42
C PRO A 262 19.42 -0.79 -16.96
N PHE A 263 18.44 -1.58 -16.54
CA PHE A 263 18.66 -2.87 -15.88
C PHE A 263 17.96 -4.01 -16.64
N SER A 264 18.62 -5.17 -16.77
CA SER A 264 17.99 -6.34 -17.38
C SER A 264 16.89 -6.92 -16.48
N SER A 265 15.88 -7.54 -17.10
CA SER A 265 14.80 -8.23 -16.40
C SER A 265 15.33 -9.33 -15.48
N GLU A 266 16.36 -10.06 -15.93
CA GLU A 266 17.05 -11.10 -15.15
C GLU A 266 17.70 -10.52 -13.90
N PHE A 267 18.41 -9.39 -14.02
CA PHE A 267 19.00 -8.71 -12.86
C PHE A 267 17.91 -8.26 -11.88
N LEU A 268 16.85 -7.62 -12.36
CA LEU A 268 15.77 -7.12 -11.51
C LEU A 268 14.97 -8.25 -10.82
N ALA A 269 14.97 -9.44 -11.39
CA ALA A 269 14.36 -10.66 -10.85
C ALA A 269 15.35 -11.51 -10.01
N SER A 270 16.65 -11.21 -10.03
CA SER A 270 17.70 -12.06 -9.44
C SER A 270 17.62 -12.26 -7.92
N GLY A 271 16.86 -11.43 -7.20
CA GLY A 271 16.80 -11.46 -5.74
C GLY A 271 18.13 -11.14 -5.04
N THR A 272 19.11 -10.60 -5.77
CA THR A 272 20.39 -10.17 -5.19
C THR A 272 20.24 -8.90 -4.37
N PHE A 273 21.14 -8.67 -3.42
CA PHE A 273 21.16 -7.43 -2.64
C PHE A 273 21.23 -6.18 -3.54
N ALA A 274 22.01 -6.23 -4.62
CA ALA A 274 22.10 -5.16 -5.60
C ALA A 274 20.76 -4.89 -6.30
N ALA A 275 20.04 -5.95 -6.72
CA ALA A 275 18.73 -5.81 -7.33
C ALA A 275 17.69 -5.21 -6.35
N TYR A 276 17.75 -5.62 -5.08
CA TYR A 276 16.91 -5.05 -4.02
C TYR A 276 17.23 -3.58 -3.72
N LEU A 277 18.52 -3.23 -3.68
CA LEU A 277 18.95 -1.85 -3.52
C LEU A 277 18.45 -0.97 -4.68
N VAL A 278 18.61 -1.44 -5.92
CA VAL A 278 18.09 -0.75 -7.10
C VAL A 278 16.58 -0.59 -7.02
N ARG A 279 15.83 -1.63 -6.62
CA ARG A 279 14.38 -1.55 -6.42
C ARG A 279 14.03 -0.47 -5.40
N ALA A 280 14.64 -0.48 -4.22
CA ALA A 280 14.38 0.51 -3.17
C ALA A 280 14.70 1.95 -3.63
N LEU A 281 15.85 2.16 -4.26
CA LEU A 281 16.23 3.47 -4.80
C LEU A 281 15.26 3.98 -5.85
N ARG A 282 14.82 3.11 -6.77
CA ARG A 282 13.85 3.48 -7.80
C ARG A 282 12.54 3.95 -7.19
N TYR A 283 11.97 3.19 -6.24
CA TYR A 283 10.73 3.59 -5.59
C TYR A 283 10.89 4.81 -4.67
N ALA A 284 12.07 5.03 -4.09
CA ALA A 284 12.37 6.26 -3.38
C ALA A 284 12.37 7.48 -4.31
N ILE A 285 12.98 7.37 -5.49
CA ILE A 285 12.97 8.43 -6.50
C ILE A 285 11.54 8.72 -6.98
N ILE A 286 10.77 7.68 -7.31
CA ILE A 286 9.39 7.82 -7.80
C ILE A 286 8.56 8.60 -6.77
N LEU A 287 8.54 8.15 -5.51
CA LEU A 287 7.73 8.79 -4.48
C LEU A 287 8.25 10.18 -4.12
N PHE A 288 9.56 10.40 -4.11
CA PHE A 288 10.11 11.75 -3.91
C PHE A 288 9.61 12.71 -5.01
N VAL A 289 9.64 12.27 -6.28
CA VAL A 289 9.17 13.10 -7.39
C VAL A 289 7.67 13.37 -7.27
N ASP A 290 6.83 12.38 -7.00
CA ASP A 290 5.37 12.55 -6.85
C ASP A 290 4.98 13.47 -5.67
N ILE A 291 5.73 13.40 -4.57
CA ILE A 291 5.41 14.14 -3.34
C ILE A 291 6.00 15.56 -3.35
N ALA A 292 7.18 15.76 -3.92
CA ALA A 292 7.91 17.04 -3.88
C ALA A 292 8.00 17.76 -5.21
N VAL A 293 8.31 17.06 -6.31
CA VAL A 293 8.63 17.72 -7.59
C VAL A 293 7.37 17.94 -8.43
N TYR A 294 6.51 16.93 -8.55
CA TYR A 294 5.26 17.00 -9.30
C TYR A 294 4.36 18.18 -8.85
N PRO A 295 4.19 18.44 -7.54
CA PRO A 295 3.38 19.58 -7.10
C PRO A 295 3.95 20.95 -7.46
N MET A 296 5.23 21.08 -7.82
CA MET A 296 5.79 22.35 -8.30
C MET A 296 5.13 22.84 -9.59
N LEU A 297 4.50 21.93 -10.35
CA LEU A 297 3.77 22.27 -11.57
C LEU A 297 2.42 22.93 -11.28
N PHE A 298 1.88 22.78 -10.06
CA PHE A 298 0.53 23.18 -9.71
C PHE A 298 0.34 24.71 -9.72
N ASP A 299 1.34 25.45 -9.27
CA ASP A 299 1.28 26.91 -9.16
C ASP A 299 1.58 27.62 -10.50
N ARG A 300 2.25 26.91 -11.43
CA ARG A 300 2.55 27.43 -12.79
C ARG A 300 1.33 27.42 -13.71
N ILE A 301 0.34 26.57 -13.42
CA ILE A 301 -0.89 26.42 -14.23
C ILE A 301 -1.98 27.44 -13.80
N GLY A 302 -1.85 28.06 -12.62
CA GLY A 302 -2.80 29.07 -12.12
C GLY A 302 -2.45 30.52 -12.47
N LYS A 303 -1.18 30.91 -12.40
CA LYS A 303 -0.75 32.31 -12.55
C LYS A 303 -0.91 32.89 -13.96
N LYS A 304 -1.05 32.04 -14.99
CA LYS A 304 -1.13 32.50 -16.39
C LYS A 304 -2.50 33.04 -16.83
N LYS A 305 -3.54 32.93 -15.99
CA LYS A 305 -4.88 33.48 -16.29
C LYS A 305 -5.21 34.78 -15.55
N GLU A 306 -4.56 35.06 -14.43
CA GLU A 306 -4.79 36.31 -13.67
C GLU A 306 -3.90 37.48 -14.13
N GLN A 307 -3.11 37.29 -15.19
CA GLN A 307 -2.28 38.35 -15.80
C GLN A 307 -2.78 38.73 -17.21
N THR A 308 -3.96 38.26 -17.59
CA THR A 308 -4.55 38.50 -18.93
C THR A 308 -6.00 38.98 -18.87
N GLU A 309 -6.49 39.36 -17.69
CA GLU A 309 -7.70 40.15 -17.47
C GLU A 309 -7.32 41.49 -16.83
#